data_AF-A0A518F0W8-F1
#
_entry.id   AF-A0A518F0W8-F1
#
_cell.length_a   1.000
_cell.length_b   1.000
_cell.length_c   1.000
_cell.angle_alpha   90.00
_cell.angle_beta   90.00
_cell.angle_gamma   90.00
#
_symmetry.space_group_name_H-M   'P 1'
#
loop_
_entity.id
_entity.type
_entity.pdbx_description
1 polymer ?
#
loop_
_entity_poly.entity_id
_entity_poly.type
_entity_poly.pdbx_seq_one_letter_code
_entity_poly.pdbx_strand_id
1 'polypeptide(L)'
;MIEGISVGSAQQSAQATQAGKQLDKNAFTNLLVAQLQNQDPMSPQSNDELAAQLAQFSSLEQMELVNQNLVGLARLQQGNALVDQITGASALVGQNVAYADETTGELISGAVEYAKVADGRVFLGIGGVDVPLEQVAEVLGAVGDGDGIIDAEDTAESDADDLASDG
;
A
#
# COMPACT_ATOMS: atom_id res chain seq x y z
N MET A 1 -23.07 20.04 -8.97
CA MET A 1 -21.82 20.79 -9.14
C MET A 1 -20.93 20.40 -7.97
N ILE A 2 -19.82 19.70 -8.21
CA ILE A 2 -18.81 19.43 -7.19
C ILE A 2 -17.49 19.96 -7.77
N GLU A 3 -17.00 21.02 -7.13
CA GLU A 3 -15.77 21.73 -7.43
C GLU A 3 -14.56 20.78 -7.35
N GLY A 4 -13.65 20.92 -8.32
CA GLY A 4 -12.41 20.14 -8.40
C GLY A 4 -11.44 20.45 -7.26
N ILE A 5 -10.98 19.39 -6.60
CA ILE A 5 -9.77 19.44 -5.79
C ILE A 5 -8.57 19.63 -6.73
N SER A 6 -8.05 20.84 -6.73
CA SER A 6 -6.75 21.19 -7.32
C SER A 6 -5.64 20.51 -6.52
N VAL A 7 -5.25 19.31 -6.97
CA VAL A 7 -4.07 18.58 -6.48
C VAL A 7 -2.73 19.19 -6.95
N GLY A 8 -2.75 20.33 -7.66
CA GLY A 8 -1.54 20.95 -8.22
C GLY A 8 -0.73 21.82 -7.24
N SER A 9 -1.35 22.39 -6.22
CA SER A 9 -0.72 23.40 -5.36
C SER A 9 0.22 22.83 -4.29
N ALA A 10 0.00 21.59 -3.84
CA ALA A 10 0.85 20.93 -2.84
C ALA A 10 2.20 20.44 -3.42
N GLN A 11 2.24 20.12 -4.72
CA GLN A 11 3.45 19.63 -5.38
C GLN A 11 4.43 20.77 -5.74
N GLN A 12 3.89 21.96 -6.00
CA GLN A 12 4.66 23.13 -6.39
C GLN A 12 5.31 23.86 -5.19
N SER A 13 4.69 23.78 -4.00
CA SER A 13 5.27 24.30 -2.76
C SER A 13 6.44 23.44 -2.24
N ALA A 14 6.36 22.11 -2.40
CA ALA A 14 7.44 21.19 -2.05
C ALA A 14 8.70 21.41 -2.92
N GLN A 15 8.52 21.64 -4.23
CA GLN A 15 9.63 21.94 -5.14
C GLN A 15 10.27 23.32 -4.90
N ALA A 16 9.47 24.34 -4.57
CA ALA A 16 10.00 25.67 -4.23
C ALA A 16 10.83 25.65 -2.93
N THR A 17 10.44 24.83 -1.95
CA THR A 17 11.17 24.70 -0.67
C THR A 17 12.50 23.94 -0.84
N GLN A 18 12.52 22.91 -1.70
CA GLN A 18 13.75 22.19 -2.08
C GLN A 18 14.74 23.10 -2.85
N ALA A 19 14.24 23.92 -3.79
CA ALA A 19 15.05 24.85 -4.56
C ALA A 19 15.66 25.98 -3.69
N GLY A 20 14.92 26.49 -2.70
CA GLY A 20 15.41 27.49 -1.75
C GLY A 20 16.56 26.98 -0.87
N LYS A 21 16.44 25.75 -0.34
CA LYS A 21 17.48 25.14 0.52
C LYS A 21 18.76 24.80 -0.25
N GLN A 22 18.66 24.37 -1.51
CA GLN A 22 19.83 24.12 -2.36
C GLN A 22 20.56 25.42 -2.75
N LEU A 23 19.84 26.54 -2.87
CA LEU A 23 20.45 27.85 -3.14
C LEU A 23 21.25 28.36 -1.94
N ASP A 24 20.74 28.17 -0.72
CA ASP A 24 21.40 28.57 0.53
C ASP A 24 22.74 27.84 0.76
N LYS A 25 22.79 26.53 0.47
CA LYS A 25 24.02 25.71 0.61
C LYS A 25 25.12 26.12 -0.38
N ASN A 26 24.74 26.49 -1.60
CA ASN A 26 25.68 26.97 -2.63
C ASN A 26 26.16 28.40 -2.35
N ALA A 27 25.26 29.28 -1.90
CA ALA A 27 25.61 30.64 -1.48
C ALA A 27 26.60 30.62 -0.30
N PHE A 28 26.41 29.71 0.65
CA PHE A 28 27.30 29.53 1.80
C PHE A 28 28.67 28.94 1.43
N THR A 29 28.73 27.92 0.57
CA THR A 29 30.01 27.35 0.10
C THR A 29 30.86 28.40 -0.61
N ASN A 30 30.22 29.27 -1.40
CA ASN A 30 30.90 30.41 -2.03
C ASN A 30 31.40 31.44 -1.00
N LEU A 31 30.65 31.65 0.09
CA LEU A 31 31.06 32.53 1.19
C LEU A 31 32.23 31.93 2.00
N LEU A 32 32.24 30.63 2.22
CA LEU A 32 33.33 29.89 2.87
C LEU A 32 34.62 29.94 2.04
N VAL A 33 34.51 29.78 0.71
CA VAL A 33 35.65 29.92 -0.23
C VAL A 33 36.14 31.36 -0.28
N ALA A 34 35.23 32.34 -0.27
CA ALA A 34 35.58 33.76 -0.25
C ALA A 34 36.30 34.16 1.06
N GLN A 35 35.91 33.59 2.20
CA GLN A 35 36.60 33.82 3.48
C GLN A 35 37.95 33.11 3.52
N LEU A 36 38.08 31.87 3.04
CA LEU A 36 39.38 31.18 2.90
C LEU A 36 40.39 31.93 2.02
N GLN A 37 39.91 32.67 1.01
CA GLN A 37 40.76 33.52 0.16
C GLN A 37 41.18 34.84 0.81
N ASN A 38 40.55 35.26 1.93
CA ASN A 38 40.71 36.61 2.49
C ASN A 38 40.93 36.65 4.02
N GLN A 39 41.24 35.54 4.67
CA GLN A 39 41.47 35.48 6.13
C GLN A 39 42.92 35.86 6.49
N ASP A 40 43.06 37.01 7.15
CA ASP A 40 44.23 37.37 7.94
C ASP A 40 44.29 36.44 9.19
N PRO A 41 45.42 35.78 9.50
CA PRO A 41 45.56 34.67 10.46
C PRO A 41 45.15 34.90 11.93
N MET A 42 44.58 36.05 12.31
CA MET A 42 44.38 36.45 13.70
C MET A 42 42.96 36.22 14.28
N SER A 43 42.01 35.58 13.58
CA SER A 43 40.68 35.24 14.17
C SER A 43 40.01 33.97 13.61
N PRO A 44 40.60 32.77 13.78
CA PRO A 44 40.00 31.50 13.36
C PRO A 44 38.75 31.09 14.17
N GLN A 45 38.57 31.58 15.40
CA GLN A 45 37.52 31.08 16.32
C GLN A 45 36.08 31.30 15.83
N SER A 46 35.76 32.43 15.18
CA SER A 46 34.39 32.71 14.71
C SER A 46 33.99 31.85 13.50
N ASN A 47 34.97 31.41 12.70
CA ASN A 47 34.71 30.55 11.54
C ASN A 47 34.48 29.09 11.95
N ASP A 48 35.16 28.63 13.00
CA ASP A 48 34.98 27.27 13.53
C ASP A 48 33.61 27.11 14.21
N GLU A 49 33.13 28.11 14.97
CA GLU A 49 31.79 28.09 15.58
C GLU A 49 30.67 28.07 14.54
N LEU A 50 30.80 28.86 13.47
CA LEU A 50 29.84 28.89 12.37
C LEU A 50 29.84 27.58 11.58
N ALA A 51 31.03 27.02 11.30
CA ALA A 51 31.18 25.73 10.65
C ALA A 51 30.58 24.59 11.50
N ALA A 52 30.75 24.64 12.83
CA ALA A 52 30.15 23.68 13.75
C ALA A 52 28.62 23.77 13.78
N GLN A 53 28.04 24.98 13.83
CA GLN A 53 26.58 25.17 13.75
C GLN A 53 26.02 24.68 12.42
N LEU A 54 26.76 24.83 11.32
CA LEU A 54 26.34 24.35 10.01
C LEU A 54 26.48 22.84 9.83
N ALA A 55 27.54 22.24 10.37
CA ALA A 55 27.62 20.78 10.46
C ALA A 55 26.42 20.22 11.23
N GLN A 56 25.99 20.92 12.28
CA GLN A 56 24.78 20.59 13.03
C GLN A 56 23.50 20.77 12.19
N PHE A 57 23.33 21.89 11.49
CA PHE A 57 22.18 22.10 10.60
C PHE A 57 22.12 21.12 9.43
N SER A 58 23.25 20.83 8.79
CA SER A 58 23.33 19.85 7.70
C SER A 58 23.05 18.43 8.20
N SER A 59 23.41 18.10 9.44
CA SER A 59 23.08 16.81 10.05
C SER A 59 21.58 16.69 10.34
N LEU A 60 20.95 17.76 10.85
CA LEU A 60 19.50 17.82 11.07
C LEU A 60 18.73 17.75 9.75
N GLU A 61 19.18 18.47 8.72
CA GLU A 61 18.59 18.41 7.39
C GLU A 61 18.70 17.01 6.78
N GLN A 62 19.87 16.36 6.92
CA GLN A 62 20.04 14.99 6.47
C GLN A 62 19.11 14.03 7.21
N MET A 63 18.92 14.21 8.52
CA MET A 63 17.97 13.43 9.31
C MET A 63 16.52 13.65 8.86
N GLU A 64 16.15 14.89 8.56
CA GLU A 64 14.83 15.25 8.02
C GLU A 64 14.59 14.61 6.64
N LEU A 65 15.59 14.60 5.77
CA LEU A 65 15.54 13.91 4.49
C LEU A 65 15.40 12.39 4.66
N VAL A 66 16.13 11.79 5.61
CA VAL A 66 15.99 10.36 5.92
C VAL A 66 14.58 10.06 6.42
N ASN A 67 14.03 10.88 7.31
CA ASN A 67 12.67 10.71 7.81
C ASN A 67 11.63 10.77 6.69
N GLN A 68 11.73 11.77 5.81
CA GLN A 68 10.86 11.89 4.63
C GLN A 68 10.96 10.68 3.69
N ASN A 69 12.17 10.18 3.45
CA ASN A 69 12.36 8.96 2.64
C ASN A 69 11.73 7.74 3.31
N LEU A 70 11.83 7.61 4.63
CA LEU A 70 11.25 6.51 5.40
C LEU A 70 9.71 6.56 5.36
N VAL A 71 9.12 7.75 5.52
CA VAL A 71 7.67 7.97 5.32
C VAL A 71 7.25 7.64 3.89
N GLY A 72 8.05 8.04 2.89
CA GLY A 72 7.82 7.69 1.49
C GLY A 72 7.82 6.18 1.25
N LEU A 73 8.79 5.48 1.83
CA LEU A 73 8.90 4.02 1.74
C LEU A 73 7.71 3.32 2.41
N ALA A 74 7.29 3.78 3.60
CA ALA A 74 6.13 3.24 4.28
C ALA A 74 4.85 3.38 3.44
N ARG A 75 4.66 4.54 2.78
CA ARG A 75 3.54 4.75 1.86
C ARG A 75 3.60 3.87 0.62
N LEU A 76 4.80 3.68 0.06
CA LEU A 76 4.99 2.77 -1.09
C LEU A 76 4.64 1.33 -0.71
N GLN A 77 5.09 0.88 0.47
CA GLN A 77 4.79 -0.46 0.98
C GLN A 77 3.29 -0.66 1.23
N GLN A 78 2.60 0.32 1.82
CA GLN A 78 1.15 0.31 1.97
C GLN A 78 0.44 0.28 0.62
N GLY A 79 0.90 1.06 -0.36
CA GLY A 79 0.37 1.08 -1.72
C GLY A 79 0.47 -0.28 -2.40
N ASN A 80 1.63 -0.95 -2.32
CA ASN A 80 1.81 -2.28 -2.90
C ASN A 80 0.90 -3.33 -2.26
N ALA A 81 0.77 -3.32 -0.93
CA ALA A 81 -0.14 -4.23 -0.23
C ALA A 81 -1.60 -4.02 -0.66
N LEU A 82 -2.01 -2.77 -0.90
CA LEU A 82 -3.35 -2.47 -1.41
C LEU A 82 -3.56 -2.94 -2.84
N VAL A 83 -2.53 -2.83 -3.69
CA VAL A 83 -2.58 -3.35 -5.07
C VAL A 83 -2.75 -4.87 -5.08
N ASP A 84 -2.04 -5.58 -4.21
CA ASP A 84 -2.18 -7.04 -4.09
C ASP A 84 -3.57 -7.43 -3.58
N GLN A 85 -4.08 -6.74 -2.56
CA GLN A 85 -5.42 -6.97 -2.03
C GLN A 85 -6.51 -6.68 -3.05
N ILE A 86 -6.44 -5.58 -3.82
CA ILE A 86 -7.46 -5.28 -4.83
C ILE A 86 -7.40 -6.24 -6.01
N THR A 87 -6.20 -6.71 -6.37
CA THR A 87 -6.04 -7.72 -7.42
C THR A 87 -6.67 -9.05 -6.98
N GLY A 88 -6.43 -9.47 -5.74
CA GLY A 88 -7.09 -10.63 -5.14
C GLY A 88 -8.60 -10.47 -5.05
N ALA A 89 -9.08 -9.33 -4.57
CA ALA A 89 -10.50 -9.00 -4.49
C ALA A 89 -11.19 -8.97 -5.86
N SER A 90 -10.50 -8.50 -6.90
CA SER A 90 -11.03 -8.48 -8.27
C SER A 90 -11.27 -9.88 -8.82
N ALA A 91 -10.46 -10.86 -8.42
CA ALA A 91 -10.68 -12.26 -8.78
C ALA A 91 -11.88 -12.88 -8.05
N LEU A 92 -12.29 -12.31 -6.92
CA LEU A 92 -13.47 -12.74 -6.18
C LEU A 92 -14.77 -12.15 -6.73
N VAL A 93 -14.71 -11.09 -7.54
CA VAL A 93 -15.90 -10.52 -8.17
C VAL A 93 -16.56 -11.57 -9.07
N GLY A 94 -17.86 -11.81 -8.86
CA GLY A 94 -18.63 -12.88 -9.52
C GLY A 94 -18.49 -14.26 -8.87
N GLN A 95 -17.67 -14.41 -7.83
CA GLN A 95 -17.61 -15.62 -7.01
C GLN A 95 -18.61 -15.51 -5.86
N ASN A 96 -19.09 -16.67 -5.40
CA ASN A 96 -19.83 -16.78 -4.15
C ASN A 96 -18.81 -16.91 -3.00
N VAL A 97 -18.92 -16.06 -1.99
CA VAL A 97 -18.02 -16.07 -0.83
C VAL A 97 -18.83 -16.13 0.45
N ALA A 98 -18.30 -16.80 1.47
CA ALA A 98 -18.84 -16.77 2.82
C ALA A 98 -18.06 -15.76 3.65
N TYR A 99 -18.77 -14.85 4.30
CA TYR A 99 -18.20 -13.86 5.22
C TYR A 99 -18.85 -13.97 6.59
N ALA A 100 -18.09 -13.62 7.63
CA ALA A 100 -18.62 -13.55 8.99
C ALA A 100 -19.26 -12.18 9.25
N ASP A 101 -20.53 -12.16 9.66
CA ASP A 101 -21.19 -10.94 10.09
C ASP A 101 -20.60 -10.44 11.43
N GLU A 102 -20.24 -9.16 11.53
CA GLU A 102 -19.63 -8.57 12.74
C GLU A 102 -20.55 -8.60 13.97
N THR A 103 -21.87 -8.66 13.77
CA THR A 103 -22.87 -8.57 14.83
C THR A 103 -23.28 -9.95 15.33
N THR A 104 -23.45 -10.91 14.42
CA THR A 104 -23.96 -12.25 14.76
C THR A 104 -22.88 -13.34 14.76
N GLY A 105 -21.73 -13.10 14.13
CA GLY A 105 -20.67 -14.10 13.94
C GLY A 105 -21.08 -15.26 13.04
N GLU A 106 -22.23 -15.15 12.37
CA GLU A 106 -22.76 -16.17 11.48
C GLU A 106 -22.10 -16.04 10.10
N LEU A 107 -21.83 -17.18 9.47
CA LEU A 107 -21.29 -17.23 8.11
C LEU A 107 -22.42 -17.01 7.12
N ILE A 108 -22.44 -15.82 6.52
CA ILE A 108 -23.39 -15.46 5.47
C ILE A 108 -22.69 -15.66 4.12
N SER A 109 -23.31 -16.41 3.22
CA SER A 109 -22.82 -16.57 1.85
C SER A 109 -23.50 -15.59 0.90
N GLY A 110 -22.74 -15.00 -0.01
CA GLY A 110 -23.28 -14.17 -1.07
C GLY A 110 -22.30 -13.95 -2.22
N ALA A 111 -22.88 -13.58 -3.36
CA ALA A 111 -22.12 -13.27 -4.57
C ALA A 111 -21.46 -11.88 -4.45
N VAL A 112 -20.17 -11.81 -4.78
CA VAL A 112 -19.45 -10.53 -4.83
C VAL A 112 -19.82 -9.79 -6.11
N GLU A 113 -20.37 -8.59 -5.96
CA GLU A 113 -20.78 -7.74 -7.09
C GLU A 113 -19.67 -6.79 -7.53
N TYR A 114 -18.90 -6.25 -6.59
CA TYR A 114 -17.80 -5.33 -6.87
C TYR A 114 -16.75 -5.35 -5.77
N ALA A 115 -15.56 -4.87 -6.09
CA ALA A 115 -14.50 -4.58 -5.12
C ALA A 115 -14.19 -3.08 -5.15
N LYS A 116 -14.03 -2.46 -3.97
CA LYS A 116 -13.66 -1.04 -3.85
C LYS A 116 -12.57 -0.83 -2.81
N VAL A 117 -11.82 0.26 -2.98
CA VAL A 117 -10.85 0.72 -1.97
C VAL A 117 -11.43 1.95 -1.29
N ALA A 118 -11.56 1.89 0.04
CA ALA A 118 -11.94 3.02 0.87
C ALA A 118 -11.00 3.08 2.09
N ASP A 119 -10.57 4.28 2.49
CA ASP A 119 -9.68 4.51 3.65
C ASP A 119 -8.43 3.62 3.68
N GLY A 120 -7.88 3.26 2.51
CA GLY A 120 -6.71 2.39 2.42
C GLY A 120 -6.99 0.94 2.85
N ARG A 121 -8.22 0.46 2.67
CA ARG A 121 -8.64 -0.94 2.83
C ARG A 121 -9.51 -1.37 1.67
N VAL A 122 -9.50 -2.67 1.37
CA VAL A 122 -10.30 -3.28 0.30
C VAL A 122 -11.59 -3.85 0.86
N PHE A 123 -12.71 -3.47 0.23
CA PHE A 123 -14.05 -3.91 0.55
C PHE A 123 -14.66 -4.64 -0.65
N LEU A 124 -15.45 -5.67 -0.36
CA LEU A 124 -16.25 -6.43 -1.31
C LEU A 124 -17.72 -6.07 -1.10
N GLY A 125 -18.40 -5.67 -2.17
CA GLY A 125 -19.85 -5.46 -2.17
C GLY A 125 -20.56 -6.79 -2.35
N ILE A 126 -21.27 -7.25 -1.32
CA ILE A 126 -22.04 -8.51 -1.34
C ILE A 126 -23.49 -8.16 -1.00
N GLY A 127 -24.41 -8.27 -1.97
CA GLY A 127 -25.83 -7.98 -1.75
C GLY A 127 -26.12 -6.56 -1.24
N GLY A 128 -25.28 -5.59 -1.63
CA GLY A 128 -25.37 -4.19 -1.20
C GLY A 128 -24.69 -3.86 0.14
N VAL A 129 -24.07 -4.84 0.82
CA VAL A 129 -23.27 -4.64 2.03
C VAL A 129 -21.79 -4.62 1.67
N ASP A 130 -21.06 -3.65 2.21
CA ASP A 130 -19.61 -3.57 2.06
C ASP A 130 -18.93 -4.40 3.15
N VAL A 131 -18.39 -5.55 2.76
CA VAL A 131 -17.67 -6.44 3.66
C VAL A 131 -16.17 -6.28 3.46
N PRO A 132 -15.38 -6.00 4.49
CA PRO A 132 -13.93 -5.91 4.35
C PRO A 132 -13.35 -7.28 3.99
N LEU A 133 -12.32 -7.29 3.11
CA LEU A 133 -11.72 -8.53 2.61
C LEU A 133 -11.22 -9.47 3.72
N GLU A 134 -10.89 -8.92 4.89
CA GLU A 134 -10.43 -9.66 6.08
C GLU A 134 -11.51 -10.52 6.75
N GLN A 135 -12.79 -10.27 6.48
CA GLN A 135 -13.92 -11.02 7.02
C GLN A 135 -14.39 -12.15 6.11
N VAL A 136 -13.81 -12.27 4.91
CA VAL A 136 -14.08 -13.38 4.01
C VAL A 136 -13.43 -14.64 4.59
N ALA A 137 -14.26 -15.61 4.97
CA ALA A 137 -13.82 -16.86 5.55
C ALA A 137 -13.55 -17.92 4.47
N GLU A 138 -14.37 -17.95 3.42
CA GLU A 138 -14.28 -18.99 2.39
C GLU A 138 -14.73 -18.49 1.02
N VAL A 139 -14.08 -18.98 -0.05
CA VAL A 139 -14.47 -18.74 -1.44
C VAL A 139 -15.10 -20.03 -1.97
N LEU A 140 -16.42 -19.99 -2.17
CA LEU A 140 -17.25 -21.16 -2.54
C LEU A 140 -17.22 -21.44 -4.06
N GLY A 141 -16.52 -20.60 -4.84
CA GLY A 141 -16.36 -20.74 -6.28
C GLY A 141 -17.31 -19.85 -7.08
N ALA A 142 -17.28 -20.01 -8.41
CA ALA A 142 -18.02 -19.14 -9.31
C ALA A 142 -19.51 -19.32 -9.09
N VAL A 143 -20.28 -18.23 -9.16
CA VAL A 143 -21.73 -18.33 -9.33
C VAL A 143 -21.98 -18.89 -10.73
N GLY A 144 -21.91 -20.21 -10.86
CA GLY A 144 -22.23 -20.92 -12.08
C GLY A 144 -23.74 -20.96 -12.24
N ASP A 145 -24.25 -20.40 -13.33
CA ASP A 145 -25.52 -20.84 -13.91
C ASP A 145 -25.53 -22.37 -13.95
N GLY A 146 -26.50 -22.97 -13.27
CA GLY A 146 -26.35 -24.27 -12.61
C GLY A 146 -25.87 -25.43 -13.47
N ASP A 147 -24.91 -26.19 -12.94
CA ASP A 147 -24.91 -27.66 -12.94
C ASP A 147 -23.75 -28.13 -12.04
N GLY A 148 -24.01 -29.03 -11.11
CA GLY A 148 -22.97 -29.48 -10.18
C GLY A 148 -23.45 -29.91 -8.80
N ILE A 149 -24.59 -30.59 -8.73
CA ILE A 149 -24.80 -31.56 -7.65
C ILE A 149 -23.75 -32.67 -7.83
N ILE A 150 -22.65 -32.59 -7.10
CA ILE A 150 -21.83 -33.76 -6.83
C ILE A 150 -22.58 -34.58 -5.78
N ASP A 151 -23.48 -35.46 -6.23
CA ASP A 151 -24.05 -36.50 -5.39
C ASP A 151 -22.90 -37.40 -4.91
N ALA A 152 -22.63 -37.33 -3.61
CA ALA A 152 -21.60 -38.11 -2.93
C ALA A 152 -22.06 -39.56 -2.61
N GLU A 153 -22.80 -40.21 -3.52
CA GLU A 153 -23.37 -41.55 -3.28
C GLU A 153 -23.31 -42.49 -4.51
N ASP A 154 -22.20 -42.52 -5.27
CA ASP A 154 -21.98 -43.64 -6.21
C ASP A 154 -20.51 -44.08 -6.28
N THR A 155 -20.06 -44.78 -5.24
CA THR A 155 -18.74 -45.47 -5.24
C THR A 155 -18.79 -46.87 -4.64
N ALA A 156 -19.96 -47.51 -4.64
CA ALA A 156 -20.08 -48.88 -4.15
C ALA A 156 -21.04 -49.68 -5.01
N GLU A 157 -20.56 -50.20 -6.14
CA GLU A 157 -20.90 -51.53 -6.70
C GLU A 157 -20.39 -51.68 -8.15
N SER A 158 -19.12 -52.05 -8.32
CA SER A 158 -18.67 -52.66 -9.59
C SER A 158 -17.59 -53.75 -9.47
N ASP A 159 -17.41 -54.35 -8.29
CA ASP A 159 -16.34 -55.34 -8.03
C ASP A 159 -16.87 -56.71 -7.57
N ALA A 160 -17.93 -57.24 -8.19
CA ALA A 160 -18.47 -58.55 -7.82
C ALA A 160 -18.97 -59.47 -8.95
N ASP A 161 -18.71 -59.19 -10.24
CA ASP A 161 -19.23 -60.07 -11.31
C ASP A 161 -18.28 -60.25 -12.51
N ASP A 162 -17.03 -60.66 -12.26
CA ASP A 162 -16.27 -61.39 -13.29
C ASP A 162 -15.89 -62.78 -12.79
N LEU A 163 -16.88 -63.66 -12.99
CA LEU A 163 -16.88 -65.08 -12.73
C LEU A 163 -15.72 -65.80 -13.42
N ALA A 164 -15.10 -66.71 -12.66
CA ALA A 164 -14.94 -68.11 -13.05
C ALA A 164 -15.11 -68.43 -14.55
N SER A 165 -14.04 -68.28 -15.34
CA SER A 165 -13.90 -68.96 -16.63
C SER A 165 -12.47 -68.87 -17.17
N ASP A 166 -11.55 -69.68 -16.64
CA ASP A 166 -10.67 -70.44 -17.54
C ASP A 166 -10.13 -71.69 -16.84
N GLY A 167 -10.03 -72.77 -17.61
CA GLY A 167 -9.87 -74.17 -17.19
C GLY A 167 -8.48 -74.62 -16.79
#